data_AF-A0A9E3VLF3-F1
#
_entry.id   AF-A0A9E3VLF3-F1
#
_cell.length_a   1.000
_cell.length_b   1.000
_cell.length_c   1.000
_cell.angle_alpha   90.00
_cell.angle_beta   90.00
_cell.angle_gamma   90.00
#
_symmetry.space_group_name_H-M   'P 1'
#
loop_
_entity.id
_entity.type
_entity.pdbx_description
1 polymer ?
#
loop_
_entity_poly.entity_id
_entity_poly.type
_entity_poly.pdbx_seq_one_letter_code
_entity_poly.pdbx_strand_id
1 'polypeptide(L)'
;MKNLGTLLDKLSEEEQQNLRDYLVTKQTVQSSYINSLLGNPGLLPKQFVAKEKITQATFNKSKSLAYDMLVTWIAENVASNLHAPADVLWWFTSKGLYKEGWEYFLHAEKKLQHAKNYHMLNALYTEGMRLQIYIGNLHAMEELRDHAYSNSIRLMEYTSIQSAYSVEIARLEDATLQPTVVYERKLRSLYKQAHRADHHNLVSNTLYCLFVYYTRHDFSLLKADWVTQEMIKALRRYSTSLTPYGKAILANNIAQFAMLHEVEQTPDEYIVLVEQGFPKEWQNLGKIGTAGYYVSTNQIEKAKLLRQGISMENIGIEKEIAAVAKLDVSLAWYTYKNNEMSAKEFTKYVQAFYKLPGRRVYRELDFMVRVNEILFLVHQREFETALAKCESLRKFSERTMHKSYQFFAVIVAPYITAVQALCYGKIPKVRSPKKHIIRWTRWAISELQDVVRNL
;
A
#
# COMPACT_ATOMS: atom_id res chain seq x y z
N MET A 1 -14.88 21.84 30.48
CA MET A 1 -15.56 20.53 30.64
C MET A 1 -16.49 20.39 29.44
N LYS A 2 -16.18 19.48 28.50
CA LYS A 2 -16.89 19.30 27.22
C LYS A 2 -18.40 19.14 27.44
N ASN A 3 -19.21 20.11 27.02
CA ASN A 3 -20.64 20.13 27.29
C ASN A 3 -21.42 19.49 26.12
N LEU A 4 -21.46 18.17 26.12
CA LEU A 4 -22.19 17.37 25.13
C LEU A 4 -23.67 17.77 25.04
N GLY A 5 -24.31 18.14 26.16
CA GLY A 5 -25.69 18.61 26.18
C GLY A 5 -25.90 19.84 25.30
N THR A 6 -25.05 20.86 25.47
CA THR A 6 -25.10 22.09 24.65
C THR A 6 -24.98 21.82 23.16
N LEU A 7 -24.18 20.82 22.76
CA LEU A 7 -24.04 20.44 21.35
C LEU A 7 -25.32 19.84 20.79
N LEU A 8 -25.92 18.92 21.55
CA LEU A 8 -27.14 18.22 21.17
C LEU A 8 -28.31 19.20 21.04
N ASP A 9 -28.40 20.18 21.94
CA ASP A 9 -29.44 21.22 21.93
C ASP A 9 -29.38 22.13 20.68
N LYS A 10 -28.26 22.15 19.94
CA LYS A 10 -28.10 22.96 18.71
C LYS A 10 -28.38 22.19 17.42
N LEU A 11 -28.58 20.88 17.53
CA LEU A 11 -29.10 20.05 16.44
C LEU A 11 -30.61 20.28 16.31
N SER A 12 -31.08 20.38 15.08
CA SER A 12 -32.50 20.35 14.74
C SER A 12 -33.15 19.02 15.14
N GLU A 13 -34.48 19.00 15.25
CA GLU A 13 -35.21 17.78 15.63
C GLU A 13 -34.94 16.61 14.66
N GLU A 14 -34.86 16.90 13.36
CA GLU A 14 -34.51 15.92 12.34
C GLU A 14 -33.08 15.38 12.53
N GLU A 15 -32.10 16.26 12.76
CA GLU A 15 -30.72 15.86 13.03
C GLU A 15 -30.60 15.04 14.32
N GLN A 16 -31.34 15.40 15.37
CA GLN A 16 -31.39 14.62 16.61
C GLN A 16 -31.97 13.24 16.38
N GLN A 17 -33.03 13.12 15.58
CA GLN A 17 -33.63 11.82 15.24
C GLN A 17 -32.67 10.96 14.42
N ASN A 18 -32.02 11.52 13.39
CA ASN A 18 -31.01 10.83 12.60
C ASN A 18 -29.82 10.37 13.45
N LEU A 19 -29.41 11.19 14.41
CA LEU A 19 -28.37 10.82 15.39
C LEU A 19 -28.85 9.66 16.28
N ARG A 20 -30.09 9.66 16.79
CA ARG A 20 -30.61 8.53 17.58
C ARG A 20 -30.56 7.22 16.80
N ASP A 21 -30.99 7.25 15.54
CA ASP A 21 -30.99 6.07 14.67
C ASP A 21 -29.56 5.54 14.46
N TYR A 22 -28.61 6.44 14.21
CA TYR A 22 -27.18 6.10 14.13
C TYR A 22 -26.66 5.46 15.43
N LEU A 23 -26.97 6.04 16.60
CA LEU A 23 -26.47 5.60 17.90
C LEU A 23 -26.97 4.21 18.30
N VAL A 24 -28.20 3.85 17.91
CA VAL A 24 -28.79 2.52 18.17
C VAL A 24 -27.97 1.42 17.49
N THR A 25 -27.40 1.68 16.31
CA THR A 25 -26.60 0.69 15.58
C THR A 25 -25.21 0.42 16.17
N LYS A 26 -24.68 1.33 17.01
CA LYS A 26 -23.29 1.23 17.53
C LYS A 26 -23.18 0.45 18.84
N GLN A 27 -24.21 0.45 19.68
CA GLN A 27 -24.27 -0.31 20.94
C GLN A 27 -23.01 -0.21 21.85
N THR A 28 -22.51 1.01 22.04
CA THR A 28 -21.35 1.30 22.90
C THR A 28 -21.74 2.13 24.13
N VAL A 29 -20.88 2.17 25.16
CA VAL A 29 -21.09 3.05 26.33
C VAL A 29 -21.16 4.53 25.90
N GLN A 30 -20.35 4.92 24.90
CA GLN A 30 -20.35 6.26 24.33
C GLN A 30 -21.70 6.58 23.69
N SER A 31 -22.23 5.66 22.88
CA SER A 31 -23.50 5.88 22.19
C SER A 31 -24.69 5.86 23.16
N SER A 32 -24.66 4.99 24.19
CA SER A 32 -25.65 5.03 25.28
C SER A 32 -25.63 6.36 26.03
N TYR A 33 -24.43 6.92 26.25
CA TYR A 33 -24.29 8.22 26.93
C TYR A 33 -24.89 9.37 26.13
N ILE A 34 -24.58 9.46 24.83
CA ILE A 34 -25.16 10.48 23.95
C ILE A 34 -26.69 10.32 23.86
N ASN A 35 -27.18 9.09 23.69
CA ASN A 35 -28.62 8.82 23.61
C ASN A 35 -29.35 9.16 24.92
N SER A 36 -28.71 8.91 26.07
CA SER A 36 -29.25 9.26 27.37
C SER A 36 -29.32 10.78 27.58
N LEU A 37 -28.34 11.55 27.08
CA LEU A 37 -28.37 13.01 27.10
C LEU A 37 -29.43 13.59 26.15
N LEU A 38 -29.64 12.98 24.99
CA LEU A 38 -30.72 13.35 24.07
C LEU A 38 -32.11 13.14 24.71
N GLY A 39 -32.28 12.13 25.56
CA GLY A 39 -33.53 11.89 26.28
C GLY A 39 -33.69 12.74 27.56
N ASN A 40 -32.58 13.13 28.16
CA ASN A 40 -32.55 13.94 29.38
C ASN A 40 -31.26 14.80 29.43
N PRO A 41 -31.31 16.04 28.93
CA PRO A 41 -30.14 16.94 28.92
C PRO A 41 -29.58 17.24 30.32
N GLY A 42 -30.42 17.14 31.36
CA GLY A 42 -30.05 17.35 32.76
C GLY A 42 -29.43 16.13 33.46
N LEU A 43 -29.13 15.04 32.73
CA LEU A 43 -28.61 13.81 33.31
C LEU A 43 -27.27 14.02 34.04
N LEU A 44 -27.25 13.74 35.34
CA LEU A 44 -26.04 13.86 36.14
C LEU A 44 -25.11 12.65 35.90
N PRO A 45 -23.78 12.85 35.86
CA PRO A 45 -22.81 11.77 35.67
C PRO A 45 -23.03 10.54 36.58
N LYS A 46 -23.31 10.77 37.87
CA LYS A 46 -23.55 9.68 38.83
C LYS A 46 -24.77 8.82 38.49
N GLN A 47 -25.82 9.43 37.91
CA GLN A 47 -27.04 8.72 37.51
C GLN A 47 -26.76 7.80 36.32
N PHE A 48 -25.99 8.29 35.34
CA PHE A 48 -25.60 7.47 34.19
C PHE A 48 -24.69 6.31 34.59
N VAL A 49 -23.68 6.58 35.42
CA VAL A 49 -22.74 5.55 35.95
C VAL A 49 -23.50 4.43 36.66
N ALA A 50 -24.48 4.78 37.49
CA ALA A 50 -25.32 3.81 38.20
C ALA A 50 -26.22 3.00 37.24
N LYS A 51 -26.84 3.66 36.25
CA LYS A 51 -27.72 3.03 35.26
C LYS A 51 -26.97 2.01 34.38
N GLU A 52 -25.80 2.40 33.87
CA GLU A 52 -24.98 1.57 32.99
C GLU A 52 -24.10 0.55 33.75
N LYS A 53 -24.12 0.59 35.09
CA LYS A 53 -23.32 -0.28 35.96
C LYS A 53 -21.81 -0.25 35.64
N ILE A 54 -21.28 0.94 35.32
CA ILE A 54 -19.86 1.15 35.01
C ILE A 54 -19.13 1.85 36.16
N THR A 55 -17.81 1.94 36.10
CA THR A 55 -17.02 2.73 37.05
C THR A 55 -16.93 4.21 36.63
N GLN A 56 -16.64 5.10 37.58
CA GLN A 56 -16.39 6.52 37.28
C GLN A 56 -15.19 6.71 36.33
N ALA A 57 -14.16 5.86 36.44
CA ALA A 57 -13.00 5.89 35.56
C ALA A 57 -13.39 5.52 34.11
N THR A 58 -14.18 4.46 33.93
CA THR A 58 -14.73 4.07 32.62
C THR A 58 -15.61 5.16 32.03
N PHE A 59 -16.44 5.80 32.86
CA PHE A 59 -17.26 6.94 32.44
C PHE A 59 -16.42 8.12 31.96
N ASN A 60 -15.39 8.52 32.71
CA ASN A 60 -14.54 9.65 32.34
C ASN A 60 -13.83 9.42 30.99
N LYS A 61 -13.35 8.20 30.73
CA LYS A 61 -12.78 7.81 29.43
C LYS A 61 -13.85 7.85 28.32
N SER A 62 -15.03 7.31 28.59
CA SER A 62 -16.13 7.23 27.63
C SER A 62 -16.72 8.59 27.29
N LYS A 63 -16.76 9.53 28.24
CA LYS A 63 -17.23 10.91 28.01
C LYS A 63 -16.40 11.63 26.94
N SER A 64 -15.07 11.46 26.97
CA SER A 64 -14.20 12.06 25.95
C SER A 64 -14.44 11.44 24.58
N LEU A 65 -14.57 10.11 24.52
CA LEU A 65 -14.84 9.38 23.28
C LEU A 65 -16.25 9.67 22.70
N ALA A 66 -17.23 9.91 23.57
CA ALA A 66 -18.58 10.32 23.16
C ALA A 66 -18.58 11.70 22.48
N TYR A 67 -17.77 12.64 22.98
CA TYR A 67 -17.58 13.94 22.31
C TYR A 67 -16.98 13.75 20.92
N ASP A 68 -15.92 12.97 20.80
CA ASP A 68 -15.27 12.73 19.51
C ASP A 68 -16.22 12.03 18.53
N MET A 69 -17.05 11.10 19.02
CA MET A 69 -18.10 10.44 18.25
C MET A 69 -19.16 11.43 17.74
N LEU A 70 -19.67 12.31 18.61
CA LEU A 70 -20.68 13.30 18.23
C LEU A 70 -20.13 14.29 17.21
N VAL A 71 -18.92 14.81 17.44
CA VAL A 71 -18.27 15.75 16.51
C VAL A 71 -17.99 15.10 15.15
N THR A 72 -17.60 13.82 15.13
CA THR A 72 -17.44 13.05 13.89
C THR A 72 -18.78 12.92 13.16
N TRP A 73 -19.85 12.58 13.89
CA TRP A 73 -21.18 12.48 13.30
C TRP A 73 -21.66 13.82 12.72
N ILE A 74 -21.45 14.94 13.44
CA ILE A 74 -21.76 16.29 12.94
C ILE A 74 -20.96 16.57 11.66
N ALA A 75 -19.67 16.22 11.62
CA ALA A 75 -18.83 16.42 10.44
C ALA A 75 -19.31 15.61 9.22
N GLU A 76 -19.89 14.44 9.44
CA GLU A 76 -20.33 13.52 8.38
C GLU A 76 -21.75 13.77 7.89
N ASN A 77 -22.62 14.33 8.73
CA ASN A 77 -24.07 14.36 8.46
C ASN A 77 -24.67 15.77 8.49
N VAL A 78 -23.93 16.77 9.00
CA VAL A 78 -24.48 18.12 9.26
C VAL A 78 -23.60 19.20 8.66
N ALA A 79 -22.29 19.18 8.92
CA ALA A 79 -21.36 20.05 8.21
C ALA A 79 -21.26 19.58 6.76
N SER A 80 -21.24 20.51 5.79
CA SER A 80 -21.24 20.20 4.35
C SER A 80 -20.27 19.06 3.98
N ASN A 81 -20.66 18.23 3.01
CA ASN A 81 -20.08 16.95 2.50
C ASN A 81 -18.55 16.83 2.26
N LEU A 82 -17.69 17.63 2.87
CA LEU A 82 -16.25 17.68 2.61
C LEU A 82 -15.40 17.43 3.86
N HIS A 83 -15.88 16.70 4.87
CA HIS A 83 -15.08 16.05 5.94
C HIS A 83 -13.96 16.91 6.61
N ALA A 84 -14.00 18.24 6.51
CA ALA A 84 -12.87 19.08 6.87
C ALA A 84 -13.06 19.63 8.28
N PRO A 85 -12.01 19.60 9.13
CA PRO A 85 -12.07 20.23 10.44
C PRO A 85 -12.50 21.72 10.42
N ALA A 86 -12.24 22.41 9.31
CA ALA A 86 -12.70 23.77 9.09
C ALA A 86 -14.24 23.89 9.04
N ASP A 87 -14.94 22.96 8.36
CA ASP A 87 -16.40 23.00 8.21
C ASP A 87 -17.11 22.76 9.55
N VAL A 88 -16.55 21.89 10.37
CA VAL A 88 -17.02 21.64 11.73
C VAL A 88 -16.85 22.89 12.59
N LEU A 89 -15.69 23.56 12.49
CA LEU A 89 -15.43 24.81 13.20
C LEU A 89 -16.38 25.94 12.75
N TRP A 90 -16.67 26.00 11.45
CA TRP A 90 -17.69 26.89 10.91
C TRP A 90 -19.08 26.58 11.48
N TRP A 91 -19.46 25.31 11.56
CA TRP A 91 -20.72 24.90 12.18
C TRP A 91 -20.83 25.41 13.63
N PHE A 92 -19.81 25.19 14.46
CA PHE A 92 -19.76 25.72 15.83
C PHE A 92 -19.96 27.24 15.85
N THR A 93 -19.24 27.95 14.98
CA THR A 93 -19.30 29.41 14.88
C THR A 93 -20.70 29.89 14.49
N SER A 94 -21.32 29.26 13.49
CA SER A 94 -22.68 29.59 13.01
C SER A 94 -23.77 29.38 14.06
N LYS A 95 -23.55 28.48 15.03
CA LYS A 95 -24.49 28.19 16.12
C LYS A 95 -24.23 29.03 17.39
N GLY A 96 -23.25 29.94 17.35
CA GLY A 96 -22.84 30.76 18.50
C GLY A 96 -22.08 29.97 19.57
N LEU A 97 -21.57 28.78 19.26
CA LEU A 97 -20.87 27.89 20.19
C LEU A 97 -19.37 28.20 20.23
N TYR A 98 -19.02 29.45 20.54
CA TYR A 98 -17.66 29.95 20.33
C TYR A 98 -16.61 29.28 21.23
N LYS A 99 -16.97 29.00 22.48
CA LYS A 99 -16.06 28.36 23.45
C LYS A 99 -15.77 26.91 23.05
N GLU A 100 -16.81 26.16 22.71
CA GLU A 100 -16.71 24.78 22.24
C GLU A 100 -15.97 24.72 20.89
N GLY A 101 -16.23 25.67 20.00
CA GLY A 101 -15.50 25.83 18.74
C GLY A 101 -14.01 26.06 18.95
N TRP A 102 -13.62 26.88 19.93
CA TRP A 102 -12.20 27.11 20.23
C TRP A 102 -11.52 25.89 20.84
N GLU A 103 -12.19 25.19 21.77
CA GLU A 103 -11.69 23.92 22.32
C GLU A 103 -11.51 22.87 21.19
N TYR A 104 -12.45 22.82 20.25
CA TYR A 104 -12.35 21.97 19.06
C TYR A 104 -11.17 22.38 18.15
N PHE A 105 -11.01 23.68 17.87
CA PHE A 105 -9.90 24.22 17.07
C PHE A 105 -8.55 23.75 17.61
N LEU A 106 -8.29 23.94 18.91
CA LEU A 106 -7.01 23.57 19.53
C LEU A 106 -6.73 22.05 19.42
N HIS A 107 -7.78 21.24 19.55
CA HIS A 107 -7.66 19.79 19.38
C HIS A 107 -7.38 19.41 17.92
N ALA A 108 -8.11 20.00 16.97
CA ALA A 108 -7.94 19.77 15.54
C ALA A 108 -6.56 20.22 15.05
N GLU A 109 -6.09 21.39 15.49
CA GLU A 109 -4.76 21.92 15.14
C GLU A 109 -3.67 20.94 15.56
N LYS A 110 -3.67 20.52 16.84
CA LYS A 110 -2.67 19.55 17.34
C LYS A 110 -2.66 18.25 16.54
N LYS A 111 -3.84 17.73 16.19
CA LYS A 111 -3.99 16.51 15.40
C LYS A 111 -3.42 16.69 13.98
N LEU A 112 -3.74 17.80 13.34
CA LEU A 112 -3.28 18.09 11.97
C LEU A 112 -1.78 18.44 11.91
N GLN A 113 -1.23 19.12 12.92
CA GLN A 113 0.21 19.37 13.05
C GLN A 113 0.99 18.07 13.21
N HIS A 114 0.52 17.17 14.09
CA HIS A 114 1.11 15.84 14.26
C HIS A 114 1.06 15.02 12.96
N ALA A 115 -0.06 15.08 12.25
CA ALA A 115 -0.23 14.46 10.93
C ALA A 115 0.45 15.23 9.79
N LYS A 116 1.06 16.39 10.05
CA LYS A 116 1.67 17.30 9.05
C LYS A 116 0.74 17.64 7.87
N ASN A 117 -0.58 17.73 8.10
CA ASN A 117 -1.55 18.02 7.06
C ASN A 117 -1.70 19.54 6.83
N TYR A 118 -0.72 20.12 6.12
CA TYR A 118 -0.61 21.57 5.94
C TYR A 118 -1.78 22.20 5.18
N HIS A 119 -2.40 21.47 4.24
CA HIS A 119 -3.59 21.94 3.51
C HIS A 119 -4.77 22.16 4.48
N MET A 120 -5.09 21.16 5.30
CA MET A 120 -6.18 21.26 6.27
C MET A 120 -5.88 22.25 7.39
N LEU A 121 -4.62 22.39 7.80
CA LEU A 121 -4.22 23.41 8.77
C LEU A 121 -4.53 24.82 8.25
N ASN A 122 -4.27 25.10 6.97
CA ASN A 122 -4.52 26.43 6.42
C ASN A 122 -6.01 26.79 6.42
N ALA A 123 -6.87 25.83 6.06
CA ALA A 123 -8.32 26.00 6.15
C ALA A 123 -8.77 26.18 7.61
N LEU A 124 -8.24 25.36 8.53
CA LEU A 124 -8.54 25.46 9.95
C LEU A 124 -8.13 26.82 10.53
N TYR A 125 -6.96 27.36 10.18
CA TYR A 125 -6.52 28.68 10.63
C TYR A 125 -7.43 29.80 10.11
N THR A 126 -7.92 29.69 8.88
CA THR A 126 -8.86 30.67 8.31
C THR A 126 -10.16 30.70 9.12
N GLU A 127 -10.75 29.54 9.41
CA GLU A 127 -11.97 29.46 10.21
C GLU A 127 -11.71 29.78 11.70
N GLY A 128 -10.52 29.47 12.21
CA GLY A 128 -10.08 29.88 13.55
C GLY A 128 -10.02 31.39 13.69
N MET A 129 -9.46 32.10 12.70
CA MET A 129 -9.45 33.56 12.68
C MET A 129 -10.88 34.14 12.63
N ARG A 130 -11.77 33.57 11.81
CA ARG A 130 -13.19 33.96 11.78
C ARG A 130 -13.86 33.78 13.14
N LEU A 131 -13.63 32.66 13.81
CA LEU A 131 -14.13 32.43 15.16
C LEU A 131 -13.62 33.52 16.13
N GLN A 132 -12.33 33.86 16.07
CA GLN A 132 -11.77 34.90 16.94
C GLN A 132 -12.33 36.31 16.65
N ILE A 133 -12.75 36.60 15.40
CA ILE A 133 -13.49 37.84 15.07
C ILE A 133 -14.79 37.91 15.86
N TYR A 134 -15.57 36.82 15.90
CA TYR A 134 -16.82 36.77 16.64
C TYR A 134 -16.63 36.83 18.16
N ILE A 135 -15.51 36.32 18.67
CA ILE A 135 -15.14 36.39 20.09
C ILE A 135 -14.62 37.80 20.46
N GLY A 136 -14.05 38.54 19.50
CA GLY A 136 -13.40 39.82 19.74
C GLY A 136 -12.01 39.71 20.38
N ASN A 137 -11.28 38.62 20.12
CA ASN A 137 -9.96 38.37 20.71
C ASN A 137 -8.82 38.64 19.71
N LEU A 138 -8.38 39.90 19.66
CA LEU A 138 -7.34 40.35 18.73
C LEU A 138 -6.00 39.60 18.94
N HIS A 139 -5.61 39.36 20.18
CA HIS A 139 -4.33 38.69 20.48
C HIS A 139 -4.28 37.28 19.88
N ALA A 140 -5.33 36.48 20.08
CA ALA A 140 -5.42 35.16 19.47
C ALA A 140 -5.47 35.22 17.94
N MET A 141 -6.06 36.26 17.34
CA MET A 141 -6.01 36.45 15.88
C MET A 141 -4.60 36.68 15.36
N GLU A 142 -3.79 37.48 16.07
CA GLU A 142 -2.40 37.74 15.69
C GLU A 142 -1.55 36.47 15.77
N GLU A 143 -1.72 35.66 16.82
CA GLU A 143 -1.07 34.36 16.94
C GLU A 143 -1.45 33.42 15.79
N LEU A 144 -2.75 33.34 15.47
CA LEU A 144 -3.27 32.52 14.37
C LEU A 144 -2.75 32.98 13.00
N ARG A 145 -2.61 34.30 12.78
CA ARG A 145 -2.02 34.85 11.56
C ARG A 145 -0.58 34.38 11.40
N ASP A 146 0.21 34.42 12.46
CA ASP A 146 1.61 34.01 12.42
C ASP A 146 1.74 32.49 12.21
N HIS A 147 0.85 31.70 12.82
CA HIS A 147 0.73 30.26 12.55
C HIS A 147 0.36 29.97 11.09
N ALA A 148 -0.62 30.69 10.54
CA ALA A 148 -1.07 30.54 9.15
C ALA A 148 0.05 30.91 8.15
N TYR A 149 0.80 31.97 8.42
CA TYR A 149 1.94 32.36 7.61
C TYR A 149 3.04 31.29 7.61
N SER A 150 3.42 30.80 8.79
CA SER A 150 4.40 29.72 8.93
C SER A 150 3.96 28.44 8.22
N ASN A 151 2.69 28.07 8.33
CA ASN A 151 2.11 26.93 7.62
C ASN A 151 2.09 27.12 6.11
N SER A 152 1.83 28.34 5.61
CA SER A 152 1.82 28.65 4.18
C SER A 152 3.19 28.45 3.53
N ILE A 153 4.27 28.81 4.22
CA ILE A 153 5.65 28.54 3.75
C ILE A 153 5.89 27.03 3.61
N ARG A 154 5.53 26.26 4.65
CA ARG A 154 5.67 24.78 4.64
C ARG A 154 4.81 24.14 3.56
N LEU A 155 3.60 24.65 3.36
CA LEU A 155 2.67 24.17 2.34
C LEU A 155 3.22 24.43 0.92
N MET A 156 3.83 25.59 0.69
CA MET A 156 4.46 25.91 -0.59
C MET A 156 5.64 24.97 -0.88
N GLU A 157 6.51 24.73 0.09
CA GLU A 157 7.61 23.76 -0.04
C GLU A 157 7.08 22.35 -0.33
N TYR A 158 6.06 21.92 0.43
CA TYR A 158 5.39 20.64 0.22
C TYR A 158 4.82 20.49 -1.20
N THR A 159 4.07 21.49 -1.67
CA THR A 159 3.40 21.46 -2.98
C THR A 159 4.41 21.43 -4.14
N SER A 160 5.53 22.17 -4.00
CA SER A 160 6.63 22.16 -4.97
C SER A 160 7.25 20.77 -5.11
N ILE A 161 7.63 20.15 -3.99
CA ILE A 161 8.24 18.82 -3.98
C ILE A 161 7.24 17.77 -4.48
N GLN A 162 5.97 17.88 -4.09
CA GLN A 162 4.90 16.99 -4.55
C GLN A 162 4.71 17.02 -6.06
N SER A 163 4.59 18.22 -6.62
CA SER A 163 4.43 18.40 -8.06
C SER A 163 5.64 17.83 -8.80
N ALA A 164 6.84 18.04 -8.27
CA ALA A 164 8.07 17.52 -8.86
C ALA A 164 8.09 15.98 -8.87
N TYR A 165 7.87 15.30 -7.74
CA TYR A 165 7.91 13.84 -7.75
C TYR A 165 6.75 13.22 -8.54
N SER A 166 5.58 13.85 -8.60
CA SER A 166 4.42 13.31 -9.34
C SER A 166 4.72 13.20 -10.83
N VAL A 167 5.39 14.22 -11.38
CA VAL A 167 5.88 14.20 -12.76
C VAL A 167 6.92 13.10 -12.97
N GLU A 168 7.80 12.88 -11.99
CA GLU A 168 8.80 11.81 -12.09
C GLU A 168 8.20 10.41 -11.98
N ILE A 169 7.17 10.19 -11.16
CA ILE A 169 6.43 8.92 -11.13
C ILE A 169 5.87 8.63 -12.52
N ALA A 170 5.18 9.59 -13.14
CA ALA A 170 4.63 9.41 -14.49
C ALA A 170 5.72 9.10 -15.54
N ARG A 171 6.88 9.76 -15.45
CA ARG A 171 8.03 9.49 -16.33
C ARG A 171 8.65 8.12 -16.08
N LEU A 172 8.71 7.67 -14.83
CA LEU A 172 9.26 6.36 -14.47
C LEU A 172 8.35 5.21 -14.87
N GLU A 173 7.06 5.45 -15.09
CA GLU A 173 6.14 4.48 -15.69
C GLU A 173 6.31 4.37 -17.22
N ASP A 174 7.00 5.32 -17.87
CA ASP A 174 7.40 5.19 -19.28
C ASP A 174 8.55 4.20 -19.42
N ALA A 175 8.26 3.03 -19.98
CA ALA A 175 9.23 1.97 -20.25
C ALA A 175 10.33 2.36 -21.26
N THR A 176 10.24 3.52 -21.92
CA THR A 176 11.24 4.00 -22.88
C THR A 176 12.32 4.88 -22.26
N LEU A 177 12.16 5.27 -20.99
CA LEU A 177 13.12 6.09 -20.25
C LEU A 177 14.52 5.44 -20.24
N GLN A 178 15.54 6.22 -20.62
CA GLN A 178 16.93 5.78 -20.56
C GLN A 178 17.57 6.19 -19.22
N PRO A 179 18.21 5.26 -18.49
CA PRO A 179 18.89 5.58 -17.25
C PRO A 179 20.12 6.47 -17.52
N THR A 180 20.23 7.59 -16.83
CA THR A 180 21.38 8.51 -16.94
C THR A 180 21.81 9.01 -15.56
N VAL A 181 23.10 9.33 -15.41
CA VAL A 181 23.66 9.89 -14.17
C VAL A 181 23.01 11.23 -13.81
N VAL A 182 22.67 12.04 -14.82
CA VAL A 182 21.99 13.33 -14.62
C VAL A 182 20.60 13.11 -14.02
N TYR A 183 19.86 12.13 -14.55
CA TYR A 183 18.53 11.81 -14.05
C TYR A 183 18.55 11.20 -12.65
N GLU A 184 19.50 10.30 -12.36
CA GLU A 184 19.71 9.78 -10.99
C GLU A 184 19.97 10.92 -10.00
N ARG A 185 20.84 11.88 -10.36
CA ARG A 185 21.17 13.04 -9.52
C ARG A 185 19.93 13.90 -9.24
N LYS A 186 19.05 14.06 -10.23
CA LYS A 186 17.76 14.75 -10.06
C LYS A 186 16.88 14.05 -9.02
N LEU A 187 16.67 12.74 -9.15
CA LEU A 187 15.86 11.97 -8.21
C LEU A 187 16.43 12.01 -6.78
N ARG A 188 17.76 11.89 -6.63
CA ARG A 188 18.44 12.02 -5.34
C ARG A 188 18.30 13.42 -4.73
N SER A 189 18.32 14.47 -5.56
CA SER A 189 18.08 15.84 -5.10
C SER A 189 16.67 16.01 -4.54
N LEU A 190 15.65 15.47 -5.22
CA LEU A 190 14.27 15.48 -4.74
C LEU A 190 14.12 14.76 -3.40
N TYR A 191 14.73 13.58 -3.25
CA TYR A 191 14.75 12.88 -1.96
C TYR A 191 15.41 13.70 -0.84
N LYS A 192 16.55 14.35 -1.12
CA LYS A 192 17.20 15.23 -0.13
C LYS A 192 16.31 16.41 0.28
N GLN A 193 15.60 17.01 -0.66
CA GLN A 193 14.64 18.09 -0.39
C GLN A 193 13.48 17.56 0.48
N ALA A 194 12.87 16.44 0.10
CA ALA A 194 11.81 15.80 0.88
C ALA A 194 12.24 15.44 2.32
N HIS A 195 13.47 14.95 2.49
CA HIS A 195 14.03 14.63 3.80
C HIS A 195 14.29 15.89 4.65
N ARG A 196 14.69 17.02 4.04
CA ARG A 196 14.84 18.31 4.74
C ARG A 196 13.50 18.88 5.19
N ALA A 197 12.47 18.76 4.35
CA ALA A 197 11.10 19.12 4.70
C ALA A 197 10.50 18.21 5.80
N ASP A 198 11.18 17.10 6.13
CA ASP A 198 10.78 16.13 7.16
C ASP A 198 9.36 15.59 6.98
N HIS A 199 8.84 15.52 5.75
CA HIS A 199 7.45 15.15 5.52
C HIS A 199 7.34 13.69 5.06
N HIS A 200 6.63 12.86 5.84
CA HIS A 200 6.50 11.42 5.61
C HIS A 200 6.03 11.07 4.18
N ASN A 201 5.01 11.75 3.64
CA ASN A 201 4.55 11.51 2.27
C ASN A 201 5.58 11.89 1.21
N LEU A 202 6.31 13.01 1.37
CA LEU A 202 7.32 13.43 0.40
C LEU A 202 8.49 12.46 0.39
N VAL A 203 8.96 12.05 1.58
CA VAL A 203 10.05 11.08 1.74
C VAL A 203 9.68 9.74 1.09
N SER A 204 8.48 9.24 1.38
CA SER A 204 8.01 7.94 0.87
C SER A 204 7.92 7.93 -0.67
N ASN A 205 7.34 8.96 -1.27
CA ASN A 205 7.17 9.04 -2.72
C ASN A 205 8.49 9.28 -3.47
N THR A 206 9.40 10.06 -2.91
CA THR A 206 10.72 10.27 -3.52
C THR A 206 11.61 9.02 -3.41
N LEU A 207 11.50 8.26 -2.30
CA LEU A 207 12.11 6.93 -2.20
C LEU A 207 11.50 5.96 -3.22
N TYR A 208 10.18 5.98 -3.43
CA TYR A 208 9.53 5.18 -4.47
C TYR A 208 10.07 5.51 -5.88
N CYS A 209 10.27 6.79 -6.21
CA CYS A 209 10.86 7.18 -7.49
C CYS A 209 12.27 6.57 -7.67
N LEU A 210 13.11 6.67 -6.65
CA LEU A 210 14.46 6.07 -6.67
C LEU A 210 14.38 4.54 -6.76
N PHE A 211 13.44 3.93 -6.06
CA PHE A 211 13.20 2.49 -6.08
C PHE A 211 12.86 2.01 -7.49
N VAL A 212 11.86 2.63 -8.14
CA VAL A 212 11.45 2.29 -9.50
C VAL A 212 12.58 2.54 -10.48
N TYR A 213 13.31 3.65 -10.34
CA TYR A 213 14.48 3.93 -11.17
C TYR A 213 15.52 2.81 -11.10
N TYR A 214 15.94 2.40 -9.89
CA TYR A 214 16.96 1.37 -9.74
C TYR A 214 16.48 -0.04 -10.06
N THR A 215 15.20 -0.34 -9.89
CA THR A 215 14.65 -1.68 -10.13
C THR A 215 14.19 -1.90 -11.57
N ARG A 216 13.66 -0.86 -12.24
CA ARG A 216 13.07 -0.97 -13.58
C ARG A 216 13.90 -0.37 -14.72
N HIS A 217 14.79 0.59 -14.42
CA HIS A 217 15.52 1.34 -15.45
C HIS A 217 17.03 1.14 -15.37
N ASP A 218 17.65 1.37 -14.20
CA ASP A 218 19.10 1.24 -13.99
C ASP A 218 19.52 -0.20 -13.62
N PHE A 219 18.59 -1.02 -13.14
CA PHE A 219 18.80 -2.41 -12.68
C PHE A 219 19.95 -2.56 -11.66
N SER A 220 20.11 -1.59 -10.76
CA SER A 220 21.17 -1.55 -9.75
C SER A 220 20.68 -2.05 -8.38
N LEU A 221 20.93 -3.32 -8.05
CA LEU A 221 20.43 -3.93 -6.81
C LEU A 221 21.00 -3.30 -5.54
N LEU A 222 22.30 -2.98 -5.52
CA LEU A 222 22.91 -2.36 -4.34
C LEU A 222 22.28 -0.99 -4.05
N LYS A 223 21.94 -0.24 -5.09
CA LYS A 223 21.26 1.05 -4.93
C LYS A 223 19.78 0.86 -4.56
N ALA A 224 19.11 -0.14 -5.12
CA ALA A 224 17.74 -0.47 -4.75
C ALA A 224 17.64 -0.96 -3.30
N ASP A 225 18.60 -1.76 -2.83
CA ASP A 225 18.69 -2.20 -1.44
C ASP A 225 18.90 -1.02 -0.49
N TRP A 226 19.81 -0.09 -0.83
CA TRP A 226 19.95 1.16 -0.09
C TRP A 226 18.62 1.92 0.02
N VAL A 227 17.86 2.06 -1.08
CA VAL A 227 16.55 2.70 -1.05
C VAL A 227 15.58 1.95 -0.12
N THR A 228 15.57 0.63 -0.15
CA THR A 228 14.73 -0.19 0.74
C THR A 228 15.09 0.01 2.21
N GLN A 229 16.38 0.06 2.55
CA GLN A 229 16.82 0.38 3.91
C GLN A 229 16.37 1.78 4.35
N GLU A 230 16.40 2.76 3.44
CA GLU A 230 15.85 4.09 3.70
C GLU A 230 14.32 4.09 3.87
N MET A 231 13.58 3.24 3.14
CA MET A 231 12.14 3.05 3.34
C MET A 231 11.84 2.45 4.72
N ILE A 232 12.62 1.46 5.17
CA ILE A 232 12.50 0.87 6.51
C ILE A 232 12.74 1.94 7.60
N LYS A 233 13.80 2.75 7.45
CA LYS A 233 14.08 3.87 8.36
C LYS A 233 12.94 4.88 8.37
N ALA A 234 12.39 5.23 7.21
CA ALA A 234 11.27 6.15 7.09
C ALA A 234 10.01 5.59 7.77
N LEU A 235 9.68 4.31 7.56
CA LEU A 235 8.55 3.64 8.20
C LEU A 235 8.64 3.70 9.74
N ARG A 236 9.84 3.45 10.30
CA ARG A 236 10.10 3.56 11.75
C ARG A 236 9.97 4.99 12.25
N ARG A 237 10.66 5.94 11.58
CA ARG A 237 10.69 7.36 11.95
C ARG A 237 9.30 8.00 11.94
N TYR A 238 8.49 7.67 10.94
CA TYR A 238 7.18 8.31 10.72
C TYR A 238 6.00 7.46 11.20
N SER A 239 6.26 6.36 11.92
CA SER A 239 5.26 5.36 12.35
C SER A 239 4.05 5.93 13.10
N THR A 240 4.21 7.02 13.85
CA THR A 240 3.12 7.66 14.60
C THR A 240 2.35 8.71 13.80
N SER A 241 2.94 9.22 12.71
CA SER A 241 2.33 10.23 11.83
C SER A 241 1.67 9.65 10.59
N LEU A 242 2.09 8.45 10.17
CA LEU A 242 1.54 7.76 9.01
C LEU A 242 0.17 7.13 9.33
N THR A 243 -0.78 7.30 8.41
CA THR A 243 -2.03 6.54 8.41
C THR A 243 -1.76 5.04 8.17
N PRO A 244 -2.68 4.13 8.55
CA PRO A 244 -2.56 2.72 8.22
C PRO A 244 -2.30 2.48 6.72
N TYR A 245 -3.02 3.19 5.86
CA TYR A 245 -2.82 3.15 4.40
C TYR A 245 -1.41 3.62 3.99
N GLY A 246 -0.90 4.71 4.57
CA GLY A 246 0.46 5.20 4.32
C GLY A 246 1.55 4.20 4.74
N LYS A 247 1.35 3.52 5.88
CA LYS A 247 2.23 2.41 6.31
C LYS A 247 2.19 1.25 5.33
N ALA A 248 0.99 0.86 4.88
CA ALA A 248 0.80 -0.21 3.91
C ALA A 248 1.50 0.07 2.57
N ILE A 249 1.48 1.31 2.07
CA ILE A 249 2.21 1.67 0.84
C ILE A 249 3.72 1.44 0.99
N LEU A 250 4.32 1.96 2.07
CA LEU A 250 5.76 1.79 2.32
C LEU A 250 6.10 0.31 2.51
N ALA A 251 5.33 -0.39 3.33
CA ALA A 251 5.50 -1.80 3.61
C ALA A 251 5.36 -2.64 2.34
N ASN A 252 4.43 -2.32 1.44
CA ASN A 252 4.28 -3.00 0.15
C ASN A 252 5.53 -2.84 -0.73
N ASN A 253 6.14 -1.66 -0.80
CA ASN A 253 7.38 -1.47 -1.58
C ASN A 253 8.57 -2.23 -0.97
N ILE A 254 8.71 -2.20 0.37
CA ILE A 254 9.74 -2.97 1.08
C ILE A 254 9.54 -4.47 0.85
N ALA A 255 8.31 -4.95 1.04
CA ALA A 255 7.94 -6.33 0.79
C ALA A 255 8.22 -6.69 -0.67
N GLN A 256 7.82 -5.87 -1.65
CA GLN A 256 8.10 -6.14 -3.07
C GLN A 256 9.59 -6.25 -3.34
N PHE A 257 10.43 -5.41 -2.73
CA PHE A 257 11.87 -5.55 -2.85
C PHE A 257 12.39 -6.87 -2.27
N ALA A 258 12.01 -7.18 -1.03
CA ALA A 258 12.38 -8.44 -0.39
C ALA A 258 11.92 -9.65 -1.21
N MET A 259 10.69 -9.58 -1.71
CA MET A 259 10.06 -10.60 -2.55
C MET A 259 10.75 -10.75 -3.90
N LEU A 260 11.31 -9.69 -4.48
CA LEU A 260 12.01 -9.74 -5.78
C LEU A 260 13.47 -10.19 -5.63
N HIS A 261 14.13 -9.88 -4.51
CA HIS A 261 15.59 -9.95 -4.39
C HIS A 261 16.17 -10.88 -3.32
N GLU A 262 15.36 -11.63 -2.56
CA GLU A 262 15.83 -12.60 -1.53
C GLU A 262 16.82 -11.99 -0.52
N VAL A 263 16.56 -10.78 -0.06
CA VAL A 263 17.26 -10.30 1.13
C VAL A 263 16.81 -11.14 2.33
N GLU A 264 17.71 -11.39 3.28
CA GLU A 264 17.47 -12.24 4.46
C GLU A 264 16.25 -11.80 5.30
N GLN A 265 15.79 -10.57 5.12
CA GLN A 265 14.58 -10.05 5.76
C GLN A 265 13.32 -10.73 5.21
N THR A 266 12.65 -11.50 6.06
CA THR A 266 11.34 -12.06 5.79
C THR A 266 10.30 -10.95 5.58
N PRO A 267 9.46 -11.02 4.53
CA PRO A 267 8.48 -9.99 4.24
C PRO A 267 7.29 -9.99 5.22
N ASP A 268 7.19 -10.99 6.11
CA ASP A 268 6.05 -11.24 7.02
C ASP A 268 5.60 -10.00 7.79
N GLU A 269 6.53 -9.28 8.43
CA GLU A 269 6.18 -8.08 9.23
C GLU A 269 5.58 -6.95 8.37
N TYR A 270 6.01 -6.83 7.11
CA TYR A 270 5.53 -5.81 6.19
C TYR A 270 4.17 -6.19 5.60
N ILE A 271 3.89 -7.47 5.43
CA ILE A 271 2.60 -7.94 4.92
C ILE A 271 1.49 -7.69 5.93
N VAL A 272 1.76 -7.90 7.22
CA VAL A 272 0.81 -7.55 8.28
C VAL A 272 0.41 -6.08 8.18
N LEU A 273 1.37 -5.19 7.89
CA LEU A 273 1.08 -3.76 7.70
C LEU A 273 0.28 -3.49 6.42
N VAL A 274 0.52 -4.23 5.34
CA VAL A 274 -0.27 -4.16 4.11
C VAL A 274 -1.72 -4.58 4.36
N GLU A 275 -1.93 -5.70 5.07
CA GLU A 275 -3.25 -6.22 5.41
C GLU A 275 -4.05 -5.28 6.32
N GLN A 276 -3.38 -4.62 7.27
CA GLN A 276 -4.04 -3.67 8.17
C GLN A 276 -4.45 -2.35 7.48
N GLY A 277 -3.78 -1.97 6.40
CA GLY A 277 -3.94 -0.64 5.80
C GLY A 277 -4.66 -0.59 4.46
N PHE A 278 -4.67 -1.68 3.68
CA PHE A 278 -5.29 -1.72 2.36
C PHE A 278 -6.73 -2.25 2.39
N PRO A 279 -7.61 -1.82 1.45
CA PRO A 279 -8.92 -2.46 1.24
C PRO A 279 -8.75 -3.94 0.86
N LYS A 280 -9.75 -4.78 1.14
CA LYS A 280 -9.67 -6.25 1.01
C LYS A 280 -9.19 -6.72 -0.37
N GLU A 281 -9.59 -6.02 -1.43
CA GLU A 281 -9.20 -6.29 -2.81
C GLU A 281 -7.67 -6.17 -2.97
N TRP A 282 -7.10 -5.09 -2.43
CA TRP A 282 -5.66 -4.80 -2.47
C TRP A 282 -4.86 -5.65 -1.49
N GLN A 283 -5.48 -6.17 -0.43
CA GLN A 283 -4.84 -7.16 0.47
C GLN A 283 -4.54 -8.46 -0.27
N ASN A 284 -5.44 -8.92 -1.15
CA ASN A 284 -5.23 -10.12 -1.96
C ASN A 284 -3.99 -9.97 -2.84
N LEU A 285 -3.75 -8.80 -3.43
CA LEU A 285 -2.54 -8.53 -4.22
C LEU A 285 -1.25 -8.70 -3.39
N GLY A 286 -1.23 -8.18 -2.17
CA GLY A 286 -0.12 -8.39 -1.24
C GLY A 286 0.12 -9.88 -0.97
N LYS A 287 -0.94 -10.62 -0.63
CA LYS A 287 -0.89 -12.07 -0.37
C LYS A 287 -0.40 -12.87 -1.58
N ILE A 288 -0.85 -12.54 -2.80
CA ILE A 288 -0.40 -13.21 -4.04
C ILE A 288 1.10 -13.01 -4.22
N GLY A 289 1.59 -11.77 -4.05
CA GLY A 289 3.02 -11.46 -4.16
C GLY A 289 3.86 -12.28 -3.18
N THR A 290 3.42 -12.35 -1.92
CA THR A 290 4.13 -13.08 -0.87
C THR A 290 4.08 -14.58 -1.06
N ALA A 291 2.91 -15.13 -1.41
CA ALA A 291 2.81 -16.55 -1.74
C ALA A 291 3.78 -16.89 -2.89
N GLY A 292 3.88 -16.02 -3.91
CA GLY A 292 4.88 -16.14 -4.97
C GLY A 292 6.33 -16.14 -4.46
N TYR A 293 6.67 -15.25 -3.51
CA TYR A 293 7.97 -15.27 -2.85
C TYR A 293 8.25 -16.59 -2.13
N TYR A 294 7.30 -17.08 -1.34
CA TYR A 294 7.48 -18.33 -0.60
C TYR A 294 7.61 -19.55 -1.51
N VAL A 295 6.91 -19.56 -2.63
CA VAL A 295 7.14 -20.56 -3.68
C VAL A 295 8.59 -20.49 -4.16
N SER A 296 9.09 -19.31 -4.53
CA SER A 296 10.46 -19.15 -5.02
C SER A 296 11.55 -19.45 -3.98
N THR A 297 11.30 -19.29 -2.69
CA THR A 297 12.24 -19.64 -1.61
C THR A 297 11.98 -21.05 -1.02
N ASN A 298 11.24 -21.90 -1.72
CA ASN A 298 10.92 -23.27 -1.30
C ASN A 298 10.23 -23.41 0.08
N GLN A 299 9.47 -22.39 0.50
CA GLN A 299 8.64 -22.39 1.71
C GLN A 299 7.18 -22.72 1.34
N ILE A 300 6.98 -23.89 0.72
CA ILE A 300 5.72 -24.24 0.05
C ILE A 300 4.50 -24.24 0.98
N GLU A 301 4.65 -24.71 2.21
CA GLU A 301 3.54 -24.71 3.18
C GLU A 301 3.07 -23.30 3.54
N LYS A 302 3.99 -22.34 3.69
CA LYS A 302 3.61 -20.92 3.87
C LYS A 302 2.90 -20.36 2.65
N ALA A 303 3.35 -20.71 1.45
CA ALA A 303 2.69 -20.29 0.22
C ALA A 303 1.26 -20.84 0.10
N LYS A 304 1.06 -22.12 0.45
CA LYS A 304 -0.27 -22.76 0.48
C LYS A 304 -1.20 -22.07 1.48
N LEU A 305 -0.73 -21.79 2.69
CA LEU A 305 -1.52 -21.08 3.73
C LEU A 305 -1.95 -19.70 3.26
N LEU A 306 -1.03 -18.91 2.70
CA LEU A 306 -1.39 -17.59 2.15
C LEU A 306 -2.36 -17.68 0.98
N ARG A 307 -2.19 -18.69 0.12
CA ARG A 307 -3.08 -18.93 -1.03
C ARG A 307 -4.51 -19.25 -0.60
N GLN A 308 -4.68 -20.03 0.46
CA GLN A 308 -6.00 -20.34 1.05
C GLN A 308 -6.68 -19.08 1.61
N GLY A 309 -5.90 -18.12 2.10
CA GLY A 309 -6.37 -16.83 2.59
C GLY A 309 -6.75 -15.81 1.50
N ILE A 310 -6.67 -16.16 0.21
CA ILE A 310 -7.08 -15.31 -0.93
C ILE A 310 -8.53 -15.64 -1.31
N SER A 311 -9.41 -14.65 -1.19
CA SER A 311 -10.83 -14.79 -1.55
C SER A 311 -11.07 -14.48 -3.03
N MET A 312 -11.43 -15.49 -3.82
CA MET A 312 -11.68 -15.35 -5.27
C MET A 312 -12.92 -14.51 -5.60
N GLU A 313 -13.94 -14.53 -4.73
CA GLU A 313 -15.18 -13.75 -4.91
C GLU A 313 -14.94 -12.23 -4.87
N ASN A 314 -13.86 -11.81 -4.23
CA ASN A 314 -13.48 -10.40 -4.09
C ASN A 314 -12.42 -9.97 -5.13
N ILE A 315 -12.07 -10.85 -6.07
CA ILE A 315 -11.13 -10.53 -7.15
C ILE A 315 -11.91 -9.96 -8.33
N GLY A 316 -12.09 -8.65 -8.33
CA GLY A 316 -12.83 -7.93 -9.37
C GLY A 316 -11.97 -7.42 -10.53
N ILE A 317 -10.64 -7.47 -10.40
CA ILE A 317 -9.71 -6.89 -11.38
C ILE A 317 -9.08 -8.00 -12.23
N GLU A 318 -9.20 -7.91 -13.55
CA GLU A 318 -8.64 -8.91 -14.49
C GLU A 318 -7.15 -9.24 -14.22
N LYS A 319 -6.37 -8.22 -13.82
CA LYS A 319 -4.96 -8.36 -13.45
C LYS A 319 -4.75 -9.29 -12.26
N GLU A 320 -5.62 -9.21 -11.26
CA GLU A 320 -5.55 -10.02 -10.05
C GLU A 320 -5.91 -11.48 -10.36
N ILE A 321 -6.95 -11.70 -11.18
CA ILE A 321 -7.33 -13.05 -11.64
C ILE A 321 -6.15 -13.70 -12.36
N ALA A 322 -5.50 -12.98 -13.27
CA ALA A 322 -4.32 -13.46 -13.97
C ALA A 322 -3.14 -13.74 -13.01
N ALA A 323 -2.95 -12.91 -11.98
CA ALA A 323 -1.90 -13.08 -10.98
C ALA A 323 -2.12 -14.31 -10.10
N VAL A 324 -3.36 -14.56 -9.65
CA VAL A 324 -3.71 -15.79 -8.92
C VAL A 324 -3.49 -17.02 -9.78
N ALA A 325 -3.95 -17.00 -11.03
CA ALA A 325 -3.77 -18.14 -11.92
C ALA A 325 -2.29 -18.46 -12.19
N LYS A 326 -1.43 -17.43 -12.29
CA LYS A 326 0.03 -17.62 -12.33
C LYS A 326 0.54 -18.30 -11.06
N LEU A 327 0.11 -17.83 -9.88
CA LEU A 327 0.51 -18.42 -8.60
C LEU A 327 0.10 -19.90 -8.52
N ASP A 328 -1.11 -20.24 -8.98
CA ASP A 328 -1.61 -21.62 -9.02
C ASP A 328 -0.76 -22.51 -9.94
N VAL A 329 -0.37 -22.02 -11.12
CA VAL A 329 0.56 -22.73 -12.02
C VAL A 329 1.92 -22.93 -11.35
N SER A 330 2.44 -21.91 -10.67
CA SER A 330 3.71 -22.00 -9.95
C SER A 330 3.67 -23.02 -8.81
N LEU A 331 2.61 -23.03 -7.98
CA LEU A 331 2.43 -24.03 -6.94
C LEU A 331 2.32 -25.44 -7.54
N ALA A 332 1.54 -25.60 -8.62
CA ALA A 332 1.38 -26.87 -9.31
C ALA A 332 2.71 -27.40 -9.87
N TRP A 333 3.55 -26.53 -10.44
CA TRP A 333 4.90 -26.90 -10.90
C TRP A 333 5.74 -27.49 -9.76
N TYR A 334 5.76 -26.84 -8.60
CA TYR A 334 6.55 -27.31 -7.45
C TYR A 334 6.03 -28.65 -6.89
N THR A 335 4.73 -28.80 -6.72
CA THR A 335 4.12 -30.07 -6.29
C THR A 335 4.40 -31.19 -7.28
N TYR A 336 4.31 -30.89 -8.57
CA TYR A 336 4.64 -31.83 -9.63
C TYR A 336 6.12 -32.26 -9.61
N LYS A 337 7.06 -31.31 -9.50
CA LYS A 337 8.51 -31.58 -9.40
C LYS A 337 8.85 -32.54 -8.25
N ASN A 338 8.10 -32.47 -7.15
CA ASN A 338 8.28 -33.33 -5.99
C ASN A 338 7.53 -34.67 -6.10
N ASN A 339 7.01 -35.02 -7.28
CA ASN A 339 6.22 -36.22 -7.55
C ASN A 339 4.92 -36.34 -6.72
N GLU A 340 4.39 -35.23 -6.21
CA GLU A 340 3.14 -35.18 -5.45
C GLU A 340 1.91 -34.89 -6.33
N MET A 341 2.12 -34.60 -7.63
CA MET A 341 1.06 -34.30 -8.60
C MET A 341 1.33 -35.03 -9.92
N SER A 342 0.26 -35.43 -10.62
CA SER A 342 0.39 -36.04 -11.95
C SER A 342 0.63 -35.01 -13.07
N ALA A 343 1.26 -35.44 -14.16
CA ALA A 343 1.46 -34.63 -15.36
C ALA A 343 0.14 -34.08 -15.95
N LYS A 344 -0.92 -34.88 -15.88
CA LYS A 344 -2.27 -34.50 -16.31
C LYS A 344 -2.84 -33.35 -15.48
N GLU A 345 -2.60 -33.36 -14.17
CA GLU A 345 -3.04 -32.30 -13.27
C GLU A 345 -2.27 -31.00 -13.49
N PHE A 346 -0.94 -31.05 -13.62
CA PHE A 346 -0.15 -29.86 -13.94
C PHE A 346 -0.65 -29.19 -15.25
N THR A 347 -0.87 -30.00 -16.28
CA THR A 347 -1.37 -29.53 -17.59
C THR A 347 -2.73 -28.82 -17.46
N LYS A 348 -3.61 -29.27 -16.54
CA LYS A 348 -4.90 -28.62 -16.27
C LYS A 348 -4.71 -27.18 -15.77
N TYR A 349 -3.74 -26.92 -14.89
CA TYR A 349 -3.46 -25.56 -14.39
C TYR A 349 -2.94 -24.64 -15.50
N VAL A 350 -1.99 -25.13 -16.31
CA VAL A 350 -1.46 -24.39 -17.46
C VAL A 350 -2.57 -24.06 -18.47
N GLN A 351 -3.41 -25.04 -18.81
CA GLN A 351 -4.54 -24.83 -19.71
C GLN A 351 -5.58 -23.87 -19.12
N ALA A 352 -5.84 -23.92 -17.82
CA ALA A 352 -6.75 -22.99 -17.15
C ALA A 352 -6.25 -21.54 -17.30
N PHE A 353 -4.95 -21.29 -17.06
CA PHE A 353 -4.35 -19.98 -17.30
C PHE A 353 -4.52 -19.54 -18.77
N TYR A 354 -4.25 -20.42 -19.74
CA TYR A 354 -4.42 -20.11 -21.15
C TYR A 354 -5.87 -19.99 -21.63
N LYS A 355 -6.87 -20.29 -20.80
CA LYS A 355 -8.29 -20.02 -21.10
C LYS A 355 -8.76 -18.68 -20.56
N LEU A 356 -7.95 -18.01 -19.73
CA LEU A 356 -8.33 -16.71 -19.18
C LEU A 356 -8.48 -15.65 -20.28
N PRO A 357 -9.61 -14.91 -20.29
CA PRO A 357 -9.76 -13.72 -21.12
C PRO A 357 -8.76 -12.65 -20.70
N GLY A 358 -8.28 -11.84 -21.64
CA GLY A 358 -7.36 -10.74 -21.32
C GLY A 358 -5.92 -11.14 -20.93
N ARG A 359 -5.58 -12.44 -20.77
CA ARG A 359 -4.22 -12.86 -20.36
C ARG A 359 -3.08 -12.29 -21.20
N ARG A 360 -3.32 -12.05 -22.50
CA ARG A 360 -2.34 -11.50 -23.46
C ARG A 360 -1.99 -10.03 -23.20
N VAL A 361 -2.86 -9.32 -22.48
CA VAL A 361 -2.59 -7.96 -21.99
C VAL A 361 -1.50 -7.99 -20.92
N TYR A 362 -1.39 -9.10 -20.16
CA TYR A 362 -0.47 -9.27 -19.04
C TYR A 362 0.77 -10.10 -19.43
N ARG A 363 1.61 -9.49 -20.27
CA ARG A 363 2.76 -10.12 -20.95
C ARG A 363 3.76 -10.79 -20.00
N GLU A 364 4.00 -10.20 -18.82
CA GLU A 364 4.94 -10.74 -17.83
C GLU A 364 4.40 -12.01 -17.15
N LEU A 365 3.09 -12.11 -16.97
CA LEU A 365 2.45 -13.29 -16.38
C LEU A 365 2.42 -14.44 -17.39
N ASP A 366 2.05 -14.16 -18.64
CA ASP A 366 2.08 -15.13 -19.75
C ASP A 366 3.50 -15.67 -19.98
N PHE A 367 4.50 -14.80 -19.93
CA PHE A 367 5.91 -15.20 -20.00
C PHE A 367 6.29 -16.24 -18.92
N MET A 368 5.93 -15.98 -17.66
CA MET A 368 6.30 -16.86 -16.55
C MET A 368 5.61 -18.23 -16.61
N VAL A 369 4.34 -18.27 -17.03
CA VAL A 369 3.62 -19.55 -17.21
C VAL A 369 4.26 -20.39 -18.32
N ARG A 370 4.69 -19.76 -19.41
CA ARG A 370 5.44 -20.43 -20.49
C ARG A 370 6.76 -21.02 -20.01
N VAL A 371 7.47 -20.32 -19.12
CA VAL A 371 8.70 -20.83 -18.50
C VAL A 371 8.42 -22.08 -17.67
N ASN A 372 7.41 -22.06 -16.80
CA ASN A 372 7.03 -23.24 -16.01
C ASN A 372 6.59 -24.42 -16.90
N GLU A 373 5.89 -24.15 -18.01
CA GLU A 373 5.51 -25.17 -18.98
C GLU A 373 6.73 -25.80 -19.68
N ILE A 374 7.74 -25.00 -20.02
CA ILE A 374 9.01 -25.50 -20.58
C ILE A 374 9.75 -26.36 -19.55
N LEU A 375 9.85 -25.90 -18.30
CA LEU A 375 10.50 -26.66 -17.22
C LEU A 375 9.82 -28.01 -16.99
N PHE A 376 8.49 -28.03 -17.04
CA PHE A 376 7.70 -29.26 -17.00
C PHE A 376 8.04 -30.24 -18.11
N LEU A 377 8.11 -29.78 -19.37
CA LEU A 377 8.45 -30.64 -20.50
C LEU A 377 9.88 -31.18 -20.40
N VAL A 378 10.82 -30.35 -19.93
CA VAL A 378 12.20 -30.78 -19.67
C VAL A 378 12.23 -31.87 -18.60
N HIS A 379 11.47 -31.72 -17.52
CA HIS A 379 11.36 -32.73 -16.46
C HIS A 379 10.74 -34.03 -16.95
N GLN A 380 9.82 -33.97 -17.92
CA GLN A 380 9.25 -35.12 -18.62
C GLN A 380 10.13 -35.70 -19.73
N ARG A 381 11.33 -35.14 -19.95
CA ARG A 381 12.24 -35.55 -21.04
C ARG A 381 11.65 -35.33 -22.44
N GLU A 382 10.65 -34.47 -22.59
CA GLU A 382 10.07 -34.05 -23.88
C GLU A 382 10.88 -32.90 -24.50
N PHE A 383 12.16 -33.16 -24.74
CA PHE A 383 13.15 -32.16 -25.09
C PHE A 383 12.87 -31.42 -26.41
N GLU A 384 12.38 -32.13 -27.44
CA GLU A 384 12.05 -31.52 -28.74
C GLU A 384 10.90 -30.51 -28.63
N THR A 385 9.84 -30.88 -27.90
CA THR A 385 8.70 -30.01 -27.63
C THR A 385 9.10 -28.82 -26.77
N ALA A 386 9.94 -29.05 -25.75
CA ALA A 386 10.49 -27.99 -24.90
C ALA A 386 11.30 -26.97 -25.71
N LEU A 387 12.15 -27.45 -26.63
CA LEU A 387 12.96 -26.61 -27.51
C LEU A 387 12.10 -25.77 -28.46
N ALA A 388 11.06 -26.36 -29.06
CA ALA A 388 10.11 -25.65 -29.89
C ALA A 388 9.37 -24.52 -29.12
N LYS A 389 9.01 -24.77 -27.85
CA LYS A 389 8.40 -23.76 -26.98
C LYS A 389 9.38 -22.68 -26.54
N CYS A 390 10.64 -23.03 -26.28
CA CYS A 390 11.73 -22.08 -26.05
C CYS A 390 11.87 -21.08 -27.22
N GLU A 391 11.85 -21.57 -28.46
CA GLU A 391 11.94 -20.75 -29.66
C GLU A 391 10.68 -19.89 -29.87
N SER A 392 9.50 -20.43 -29.55
CA SER A 392 8.24 -19.66 -29.52
C SER A 392 8.27 -18.53 -28.47
N LEU A 393 8.79 -18.82 -27.27
CA LEU A 393 8.97 -17.84 -26.20
C LEU A 393 9.96 -16.75 -26.60
N ARG A 394 11.02 -17.09 -27.34
CA ARG A 394 11.95 -16.11 -27.93
C ARG A 394 11.23 -15.15 -28.87
N LYS A 395 10.53 -15.68 -29.87
CA LYS A 395 9.78 -14.87 -30.85
C LYS A 395 8.71 -14.01 -30.17
N PHE A 396 8.05 -14.54 -29.15
CA PHE A 396 7.12 -13.78 -28.31
C PHE A 396 7.85 -12.62 -27.61
N SER A 397 8.98 -12.88 -26.97
CA SER A 397 9.75 -11.84 -26.26
C SER A 397 10.22 -10.73 -27.21
N GLU A 398 10.73 -11.09 -28.38
CA GLU A 398 11.21 -10.14 -29.40
C GLU A 398 10.10 -9.22 -29.94
N ARG A 399 8.91 -9.76 -30.19
CA ARG A 399 7.76 -8.99 -30.71
C ARG A 399 7.04 -8.17 -29.65
N THR A 400 7.09 -8.63 -28.40
CA THR A 400 6.15 -8.19 -27.37
C THR A 400 6.85 -7.41 -26.24
N MET A 401 8.17 -7.54 -26.09
CA MET A 401 8.98 -6.81 -25.10
C MET A 401 9.95 -5.84 -25.77
N HIS A 402 9.42 -5.01 -26.67
CA HIS A 402 10.16 -4.26 -27.69
C HIS A 402 11.30 -3.31 -27.23
N LYS A 403 11.55 -3.11 -25.94
CA LYS A 403 12.65 -2.27 -25.43
C LYS A 403 13.33 -2.77 -24.14
N SER A 404 12.83 -3.82 -23.49
CA SER A 404 13.50 -4.49 -22.35
C SER A 404 14.42 -5.61 -22.86
N TYR A 405 15.31 -5.27 -23.81
CA TYR A 405 16.32 -6.16 -24.38
C TYR A 405 17.20 -6.87 -23.33
N GLN A 406 17.31 -6.32 -22.12
CA GLN A 406 18.02 -6.92 -20.99
C GLN A 406 17.28 -8.09 -20.33
N PHE A 407 15.95 -8.19 -20.43
CA PHE A 407 15.20 -9.31 -19.84
C PHE A 407 15.30 -10.57 -20.72
N PHE A 408 15.17 -10.39 -22.04
CA PHE A 408 15.33 -11.45 -23.04
C PHE A 408 16.76 -12.02 -23.06
N ALA A 409 17.78 -11.14 -23.11
CA ALA A 409 19.18 -11.55 -23.17
C ALA A 409 19.67 -12.28 -21.90
N VAL A 410 18.93 -12.15 -20.79
CA VAL A 410 19.44 -12.60 -19.49
C VAL A 410 18.59 -13.64 -18.78
N ILE A 411 17.31 -13.77 -19.10
CA ILE A 411 16.47 -14.89 -18.63
C ILE A 411 16.25 -15.86 -19.78
N VAL A 412 15.71 -15.44 -20.92
CA VAL A 412 15.36 -16.38 -22.01
C VAL A 412 16.59 -17.03 -22.64
N ALA A 413 17.63 -16.24 -22.95
CA ALA A 413 18.79 -16.76 -23.67
C ALA A 413 19.56 -17.84 -22.87
N PRO A 414 19.83 -17.70 -21.56
CA PRO A 414 20.43 -18.79 -20.78
C PRO A 414 19.55 -20.05 -20.68
N TYR A 415 18.22 -19.92 -20.61
CA TYR A 415 17.31 -21.07 -20.61
C TYR A 415 17.32 -21.81 -21.95
N ILE A 416 17.23 -21.08 -23.07
CA ILE A 416 17.33 -21.68 -24.41
C ILE A 416 18.68 -22.39 -24.56
N THR A 417 19.75 -21.77 -24.08
CA THR A 417 21.10 -22.33 -24.11
C THR A 417 21.22 -23.59 -23.24
N ALA A 418 20.60 -23.62 -22.06
CA ALA A 418 20.63 -24.76 -21.15
C ALA A 418 19.74 -25.93 -21.61
N VAL A 419 18.56 -25.64 -22.18
CA VAL A 419 17.71 -26.66 -22.82
C VAL A 419 18.40 -27.22 -24.07
N GLN A 420 19.01 -26.39 -24.91
CA GLN A 420 19.83 -26.85 -26.03
C GLN A 420 21.03 -27.70 -25.55
N ALA A 421 21.68 -27.32 -24.46
CA ALA A 421 22.76 -28.11 -23.87
C ALA A 421 22.31 -29.50 -23.42
N LEU A 422 21.11 -29.58 -22.84
CA LEU A 422 20.44 -30.83 -22.44
C LEU A 422 20.04 -31.69 -23.64
N CYS A 423 19.50 -31.07 -24.70
CA CYS A 423 19.07 -31.78 -25.92
C CYS A 423 20.26 -32.31 -26.75
N TYR A 424 21.38 -31.58 -26.76
CA TYR A 424 22.49 -31.81 -27.70
C TYR A 424 23.83 -32.16 -27.04
N GLY A 425 23.87 -32.38 -25.72
CA GLY A 425 25.05 -32.89 -25.00
C GLY A 425 26.25 -31.95 -24.90
N LYS A 426 26.07 -30.64 -25.06
CA LYS A 426 27.14 -29.64 -24.92
C LYS A 426 26.70 -28.45 -24.09
N ILE A 427 27.30 -28.26 -22.91
CA ILE A 427 27.09 -27.09 -22.04
C ILE A 427 27.99 -25.94 -22.54
N PRO A 428 27.45 -24.84 -23.10
CA PRO A 428 28.26 -23.69 -23.47
C PRO A 428 28.59 -22.88 -22.22
N LYS A 429 29.81 -22.31 -22.16
CA LYS A 429 30.17 -21.29 -21.17
C LYS A 429 29.33 -20.04 -21.41
N VAL A 430 28.26 -19.87 -20.63
CA VAL A 430 27.51 -18.62 -20.57
C VAL A 430 28.45 -17.54 -20.04
N ARG A 431 28.78 -16.54 -20.86
CA ARG A 431 29.51 -15.36 -20.39
C ARG A 431 28.65 -14.68 -19.33
N SER A 432 29.19 -14.62 -18.11
CA SER A 432 28.66 -13.97 -16.91
C SER A 432 27.65 -12.87 -17.22
N PRO A 433 26.35 -13.07 -16.92
CA PRO A 433 25.43 -11.96 -16.85
C PRO A 433 25.87 -11.03 -15.71
N LYS A 434 25.66 -9.71 -15.86
CA LYS A 434 25.89 -8.75 -14.77
C LYS A 434 25.26 -9.28 -13.47
N LYS A 435 25.96 -9.09 -12.33
CA LYS A 435 25.73 -9.63 -10.97
C LYS A 435 24.31 -9.48 -10.36
N HIS A 436 23.29 -9.12 -11.13
CA HIS A 436 21.98 -8.70 -10.64
C HIS A 436 20.82 -9.43 -11.31
N ILE A 437 21.02 -10.05 -12.49
CA ILE A 437 20.03 -10.94 -13.10
C ILE A 437 20.25 -12.39 -12.66
N ILE A 438 20.29 -12.53 -11.35
CA ILE A 438 20.82 -13.72 -10.70
C ILE A 438 19.69 -14.66 -10.29
N ARG A 439 18.50 -14.20 -9.88
CA ARG A 439 17.55 -15.10 -9.20
C ARG A 439 16.72 -16.00 -10.11
N TRP A 440 15.96 -15.48 -11.07
CA TRP A 440 15.22 -16.37 -11.98
C TRP A 440 16.17 -17.17 -12.86
N THR A 441 17.30 -16.59 -13.25
CA THR A 441 18.35 -17.28 -14.01
C THR A 441 19.13 -18.29 -13.16
N ARG A 442 19.43 -18.05 -11.86
CA ARG A 442 20.01 -19.08 -10.97
C ARG A 442 18.99 -20.09 -10.50
N TRP A 443 17.74 -19.71 -10.26
CA TRP A 443 16.66 -20.64 -9.98
C TRP A 443 16.49 -21.55 -11.19
N ALA A 444 16.30 -21.01 -12.39
CA ALA A 444 16.33 -21.75 -13.64
C ALA A 444 17.52 -22.68 -13.81
N ILE A 445 18.73 -22.14 -13.65
CA ILE A 445 19.97 -22.86 -13.89
C ILE A 445 20.16 -23.89 -12.79
N SER A 446 19.79 -23.61 -11.54
CA SER A 446 19.80 -24.57 -10.42
C SER A 446 18.76 -25.66 -10.62
N GLU A 447 17.55 -25.31 -11.07
CA GLU A 447 16.47 -26.23 -11.38
C GLU A 447 16.88 -27.13 -12.55
N LEU A 448 17.46 -26.57 -13.60
CA LEU A 448 18.02 -27.33 -14.72
C LEU A 448 19.23 -28.15 -14.29
N GLN A 449 20.10 -27.64 -13.42
CA GLN A 449 21.25 -28.37 -12.87
C GLN A 449 20.83 -29.52 -11.94
N ASP A 450 19.77 -29.35 -11.16
CA ASP A 450 19.22 -30.40 -10.30
C ASP A 450 18.48 -31.45 -11.13
N VAL A 451 17.78 -31.05 -12.20
CA VAL A 451 17.26 -32.00 -13.20
C VAL A 451 18.41 -32.75 -13.88
N VAL A 452 19.52 -32.08 -14.24
CA VAL A 452 20.73 -32.70 -14.82
C VAL A 452 21.42 -33.64 -13.84
N ARG A 453 21.49 -33.31 -12.55
CA ARG A 453 22.18 -34.13 -11.52
C ARG A 453 21.40 -35.39 -11.14
N ASN A 454 20.09 -35.38 -11.37
CA ASN A 454 19.20 -36.50 -11.11
C ASN A 454 18.87 -37.31 -12.38
N LEU A 455 19.50 -36.98 -13.52
CA LEU A 455 19.62 -37.81 -14.73
C LEU A 455 20.90 -38.65 -14.64
#